data_AF-A0A836XB30-F1
#
_entry.id   AF-A0A836XB30-F1
#
_cell.length_a   1.000
_cell.length_b   1.000
_cell.length_c   1.000
_cell.angle_alpha   90.00
_cell.angle_beta   90.00
_cell.angle_gamma   90.00
#
_symmetry.space_group_name_H-M   'P 1'
#
loop_
_entity.id
_entity.type
_entity.pdbx_description
1 polymer ?
#
loop_
_entity_poly.entity_id
_entity_poly.type
_entity_poly.pdbx_seq_one_letter_code
_entity_poly.pdbx_strand_id
1 'polypeptide(L)' 'MQILCEGHPRILGLSAGMRFVSHPPHVCKEPVLVGETFIDDFGCSIYGSVLHDGGRFRMWYQAWPRDYDGSDSLA' A
#
# COMPACT_ATOMS: atom_id res chain seq x y z
N MET A 1 19.28 7.77 8.14
CA MET A 1 18.86 6.36 8.22
C MET A 1 17.74 6.16 7.20
N GLN A 2 17.95 5.38 6.15
CA GLN A 2 16.90 5.00 5.20
C GLN A 2 16.44 3.59 5.56
N ILE A 3 15.15 3.43 5.82
CA ILE A 3 14.54 2.13 6.09
C ILE A 3 13.76 1.75 4.83
N LEU A 4 14.06 0.58 4.28
CA LEU A 4 13.33 0.01 3.15
C LEU A 4 12.33 -1.01 3.69
N CYS A 5 11.03 -0.74 3.55
CA CYS A 5 9.94 -1.63 3.94
C CYS A 5 9.31 -2.24 2.68
N GLU A 6 10.01 -3.16 2.02
CA GLU A 6 9.49 -3.87 0.84
C GLU A 6 9.22 -5.34 1.16
N GLY A 7 8.03 -5.84 0.79
CA GLY A 7 7.67 -7.24 0.92
C GLY A 7 8.21 -8.13 -0.21
N HIS A 8 8.83 -7.54 -1.23
CA HIS A 8 9.28 -8.26 -2.42
C HIS A 8 10.81 -8.22 -2.54
N PRO A 9 11.52 -9.36 -2.62
CA PRO A 9 12.97 -9.42 -2.40
C PRO A 9 13.84 -9.03 -3.61
N ARG A 10 13.26 -8.49 -4.70
CA ARG A 10 14.05 -8.12 -5.89
C ARG A 10 14.69 -6.76 -5.74
N ILE A 11 15.85 -6.75 -5.10
CA ILE A 11 16.66 -5.55 -4.90
C ILE A 11 17.89 -5.62 -5.80
N LEU A 12 18.05 -4.60 -6.65
CA LEU A 12 19.07 -4.55 -7.71
C LEU A 12 20.43 -4.04 -7.22
N GLY A 13 20.50 -3.40 -6.05
CA GLY A 13 21.75 -2.87 -5.51
C GLY A 13 21.60 -2.30 -4.10
N LEU A 14 22.74 -2.20 -3.40
CA LEU A 14 22.80 -1.73 -2.01
C LEU A 14 23.97 -0.78 -1.81
N SER A 15 23.74 0.29 -1.05
CA SER A 15 24.80 1.20 -0.63
C SER A 15 25.50 0.69 0.65
N ALA A 16 26.76 1.07 0.84
CA ALA A 16 27.49 0.75 2.06
C ALA A 16 26.77 1.30 3.30
N GLY A 17 26.63 0.48 4.34
CA GLY A 17 25.95 0.84 5.59
C GLY A 17 24.43 0.66 5.59
N MET A 18 23.84 0.15 4.51
CA MET A 18 22.41 -0.17 4.46
C MET A 18 22.08 -1.39 5.33
N ARG A 19 20.99 -1.31 6.10
CA ARG A 19 20.52 -2.41 6.96
C ARG A 19 19.14 -2.86 6.51
N PHE A 20 19.03 -4.16 6.22
CA PHE A 20 17.73 -4.78 6.01
C PHE A 20 17.05 -5.08 7.33
N VAL A 21 15.79 -4.67 7.41
CA VAL A 21 14.90 -5.05 8.50
C VAL A 21 13.61 -5.51 7.86
N SER A 22 13.41 -6.83 7.85
CA SER A 22 12.13 -7.43 7.45
C SER A 22 11.54 -8.10 8.69
N HIS A 23 10.32 -7.73 9.03
CA HIS A 23 9.52 -8.44 10.01
C HIS A 23 8.47 -9.24 9.24
N PRO A 24 8.26 -10.52 9.57
CA PRO A 24 7.17 -11.27 8.98
C PRO A 24 5.85 -10.52 9.24
N PRO A 25 5.07 -10.19 8.20
CA PRO A 25 3.79 -9.53 8.41
C PRO A 25 2.87 -10.47 9.18
N HIS A 26 2.21 -9.97 10.21
CA HIS A 26 1.07 -10.66 10.79
C HIS A 26 -0.15 -10.40 9.89
N VAL A 27 -0.52 -11.39 9.09
CA VAL A 27 -1.67 -11.28 8.19
C VAL A 27 -2.95 -11.57 8.99
N CYS A 28 -3.78 -10.54 9.14
CA CYS A 28 -5.13 -10.70 9.70
C CYS A 28 -6.06 -11.34 8.66
N LYS A 29 -6.98 -12.20 9.09
CA LYS A 29 -8.01 -12.79 8.21
C LYS A 29 -9.00 -11.75 7.71
N GLU A 30 -9.30 -10.77 8.55
CA GLU A 30 -10.21 -9.68 8.20
C GLU A 30 -9.47 -8.67 7.30
N PRO A 31 -9.94 -8.44 6.06
CA PRO A 31 -9.34 -7.45 5.19
C PRO A 31 -9.60 -6.03 5.71
N VAL A 32 -8.62 -5.13 5.54
CA VAL A 32 -8.77 -3.71 5.90
C VAL A 32 -9.67 -2.98 4.90
N LEU A 33 -9.61 -3.35 3.63
CA LEU A 33 -10.42 -2.84 2.53
C LEU A 33 -10.88 -4.01 1.67
N VAL A 34 -12.12 -3.97 1.21
CA VAL A 34 -12.68 -4.92 0.25
C VAL A 34 -13.25 -4.11 -0.91
N GLY A 35 -12.81 -4.41 -2.13
CA GLY A 35 -13.32 -3.77 -3.34
C GLY A 35 -14.68 -4.33 -3.71
N GLU A 36 -15.74 -3.91 -3.01
CA GLU A 36 -17.13 -4.34 -3.30
C GLU A 36 -17.97 -3.25 -3.95
N THR A 37 -17.42 -2.04 -4.09
CA THR A 37 -18.13 -0.90 -4.68
C THR A 37 -17.64 -0.63 -6.09
N PHE A 38 -18.44 0.09 -6.88
CA PHE A 38 -17.99 0.51 -8.21
C PHE A 38 -16.67 1.28 -8.18
N ILE A 39 -16.36 2.01 -7.09
CA ILE A 39 -15.20 2.91 -7.00
C ILE A 39 -13.88 2.15 -6.76
N ASP A 40 -13.92 0.96 -6.17
CA ASP A 40 -12.73 0.22 -5.72
C ASP A 40 -12.67 -1.26 -6.19
N ASP A 41 -13.61 -1.70 -7.02
CA ASP A 41 -13.70 -3.08 -7.52
C ASP A 41 -12.50 -3.51 -8.37
N PHE A 42 -11.87 -2.58 -9.11
CA PHE A 42 -10.66 -2.90 -9.88
C PHE A 42 -9.45 -3.04 -8.97
N GLY A 43 -9.38 -2.23 -7.90
CA GLY A 43 -8.38 -2.34 -6.86
C GLY A 43 -8.07 -1.01 -6.19
N CYS A 44 -7.00 -1.01 -5.40
CA CYS A 44 -6.50 0.19 -4.75
C CYS A 44 -4.97 0.21 -4.64
N SER A 45 -4.41 1.41 -4.55
CA SER A 45 -3.03 1.65 -4.14
C SER A 45 -3.03 2.28 -2.75
N ILE A 46 -2.28 1.66 -1.85
CA ILE A 46 -2.13 2.11 -0.48
C ILE A 46 -0.67 2.51 -0.29
N TYR A 47 -0.41 3.82 -0.18
CA TYR A 47 0.91 4.33 0.18
C TYR A 47 0.88 4.81 1.63
N GLY A 48 1.66 4.13 2.48
CA GLY A 48 1.39 4.01 3.91
C GLY A 48 1.77 5.23 4.74
N SER A 49 0.78 6.09 5.02
CA SER A 49 0.74 6.89 6.24
C SER A 49 -0.69 6.88 6.78
N VAL A 50 -0.84 6.40 8.00
CA VAL A 50 -2.14 6.37 8.71
C VAL A 50 -2.07 7.41 9.81
N LEU A 51 -3.05 8.31 9.86
CA LEU A 51 -3.19 9.29 10.93
C LEU A 51 -3.99 8.67 12.08
N HIS A 52 -3.48 8.76 13.30
CA HIS A 52 -4.26 8.47 14.50
C HIS A 52 -4.81 9.78 15.09
N ASP A 53 -6.12 9.97 14.99
CA ASP A 53 -6.81 11.21 15.38
C ASP A 53 -8.09 10.85 16.16
N GLY A 54 -8.18 11.33 17.40
CA GLY A 54 -9.36 11.12 18.26
C GLY A 54 -9.70 9.64 18.52
N GLY A 55 -8.69 8.76 18.62
CA GLY A 55 -8.91 7.33 18.81
C GLY A 55 -9.31 6.57 17.54
N ARG A 56 -9.22 7.21 16.37
CA ARG A 56 -9.51 6.60 15.07
C ARG A 56 -8.28 6.65 14.18
N PHE A 57 -8.03 5.53 13.50
CA PHE A 57 -7.06 5.46 12.42
C PHE A 57 -7.71 5.93 11.12
N ARG A 58 -7.05 6.85 10.41
CA ARG A 58 -7.50 7.43 9.13
C ARG A 58 -6.44 7.20 8.08
N MET A 59 -6.87 6.75 6.91
CA MET A 59 -6.00 6.48 5.77
C MET A 59 -6.65 7.04 4.52
N TRP A 60 -5.84 7.63 3.65
CA TRP A 60 -6.23 7.94 2.29
C TRP A 60 -5.64 6.88 1.37
N TYR A 61 -6.42 6.43 0.41
CA TYR A 61 -6.01 5.44 -0.57
C TYR A 61 -6.51 5.88 -1.94
N GLN A 62 -5.77 5.48 -2.97
CA GLN A 62 -6.22 5.61 -4.34
C GLN A 62 -7.03 4.37 -4.69
N ALA A 63 -8.25 4.55 -5.20
CA ALA A 63 -9.10 3.48 -5.68
C ALA A 63 -9.21 3.56 -7.20
N TRP A 64 -9.31 2.40 -7.84
CA TRP A 64 -9.61 2.29 -9.26
C TRP A 64 -11.01 1.71 -9.42
N PRO A 65 -11.90 2.40 -10.18
CA PRO A 65 -13.25 1.93 -10.38
C PRO A 65 -13.28 0.67 -11.23
N ARG A 66 -14.39 -0.09 -11.15
CA ARG A 66 -14.60 -1.36 -11.86
C ARG A 66 -14.25 -1.31 -13.35
N ASP A 67 -14.53 -0.18 -14.00
CA ASP A 67 -14.34 0.03 -15.44
C ASP A 67 -13.00 0.70 -15.79
N TYR A 68 -12.07 0.78 -14.84
CA TYR A 68 -10.73 1.28 -15.09
C TYR A 68 -10.02 0.44 -16.16
N ASP A 69 -9.48 1.09 -17.18
CA ASP A 69 -8.88 0.47 -18.36
C ASP A 69 -7.36 0.25 -18.25
N GLY A 70 -6.79 0.56 -17.09
CA GLY A 70 -5.35 0.45 -16.85
C GLY A 70 -4.54 1.63 -17.40
N SER A 71 -5.18 2.69 -17.91
CA SER A 71 -4.49 3.88 -18.41
C SER A 71 -4.60 5.05 -17.43
N ASP A 72 -3.45 5.50 -16.92
CA ASP A 72 -3.35 6.79 -16.21
C ASP A 72 -3.22 7.91 -17.25
N SER A 73 -4.33 8.24 -17.93
CA SER A 73 -4.36 9.33 -18.90
C SER A 73 -5.07 10.56 -18.29
N LEU A 74 -4.28 11.59 -18.01
CA LEU A 74 -4.81 12.95 -17.81
C LEU A 74 -5.02 13.53 -19.21
N ALA A 75 -6.28 13.58 -19.66
CA ALA A 75 -6.64 14.34 -20.85
C ALA A 75 -6.43 15.84 -20.63
#